data_AF-A0A6D2I4L3-F1
#
_entry.id   AF-A0A6D2I4L3-F1
#
_cell.length_a   1.000
_cell.length_b   1.000
_cell.length_c   1.000
_cell.angle_alpha   90.00
_cell.angle_beta   90.00
_cell.angle_gamma   90.00
#
_symmetry.space_group_name_H-M   'P 1'
#
loop_
_entity.id
_entity.type
_entity.pdbx_description
1 polymer ?
#
loop_
_entity_poly.entity_id
_entity_poly.type
_entity_poly.pdbx_seq_one_letter_code
_entity_poly.pdbx_strand_id
1 'polypeptide(L)'
;MPTAPPSSRDSEISNFSKLSPFDGRYWGKANDFASSMSEFSFINFRVLVRIKLPLYLSKVPQVTEVPCFSKDGDVYLQFIFDVFSIDDTLEVNKVERVAYDDVKAVEYFLKQKFESQPEIVKAWEVESLAFSVKHVFT
;
A
#
# COMPACT_ATOMS: atom_id res chain seq x y z
N MET A 1 -15.70 -21.82 12.09
CA MET A 1 -15.25 -23.21 12.25
C MET A 1 -13.74 -23.23 12.16
N PRO A 2 -12.99 -23.79 13.13
CA PRO A 2 -11.54 -23.90 13.00
C PRO A 2 -11.24 -25.03 12.00
N THR A 3 -10.55 -24.72 10.90
CA THR A 3 -10.10 -25.72 9.92
C THR A 3 -9.08 -26.64 10.57
N ALA A 4 -9.27 -27.95 10.44
CA ALA A 4 -8.34 -28.95 10.95
C ALA A 4 -6.92 -28.69 10.41
N PRO A 5 -5.86 -28.89 11.21
CA PRO A 5 -4.49 -28.71 10.74
C PRO A 5 -4.23 -29.64 9.55
N PRO A 6 -3.51 -29.16 8.50
CA PRO A 6 -3.27 -29.95 7.30
C PRO A 6 -2.52 -31.25 7.63
N SER A 7 -2.85 -32.33 6.93
CA SER A 7 -2.16 -33.61 7.12
C SER A 7 -0.69 -33.48 6.74
N SER A 8 0.21 -34.28 7.34
CA SER A 8 1.66 -34.18 7.07
C SER A 8 2.00 -34.28 5.58
N ARG A 9 1.25 -35.07 4.80
CA ARG A 9 1.40 -35.15 3.34
C ARG A 9 0.99 -33.88 2.60
N ASP A 10 -0.07 -33.19 3.03
CA ASP A 10 -0.53 -31.97 2.38
C ASP A 10 0.50 -30.85 2.52
N SER A 11 1.15 -30.78 3.68
CA SER A 11 2.26 -29.83 3.91
C SER A 11 3.51 -30.15 3.06
N GLU A 12 3.85 -31.43 2.88
CA GLU A 12 4.98 -31.85 2.04
C GLU A 12 4.73 -31.55 0.55
N ILE A 13 3.56 -31.91 0.03
CA ILE A 13 3.17 -31.62 -1.35
C ILE A 13 3.17 -30.12 -1.63
N SER A 14 2.68 -29.31 -0.67
CA SER A 14 2.70 -27.85 -0.80
C SER A 14 4.13 -27.30 -0.95
N ASN A 15 5.14 -27.90 -0.31
CA ASN A 15 6.52 -27.45 -0.42
C ASN A 15 7.19 -27.86 -1.73
N PHE A 16 6.84 -29.03 -2.29
CA PHE A 16 7.35 -29.47 -3.59
C PHE A 16 6.66 -28.80 -4.79
N SER A 17 5.49 -28.20 -4.58
CA SER A 17 4.70 -27.54 -5.62
C SER A 17 5.00 -26.03 -5.76
N LYS A 18 5.90 -25.48 -4.94
CA LYS A 18 6.31 -24.08 -4.99
C LYS A 18 7.31 -23.86 -6.12
N LEU A 19 7.13 -22.76 -6.85
CA LEU A 19 7.96 -22.42 -8.00
C LEU A 19 9.42 -22.12 -7.61
N SER A 20 9.61 -21.41 -6.49
CA SER A 20 10.92 -21.02 -5.99
C SER A 20 11.31 -21.81 -4.73
N PRO A 21 12.58 -22.26 -4.61
CA PRO A 21 13.10 -22.84 -3.38
C PRO A 21 13.00 -21.92 -2.16
N PHE A 22 12.99 -20.59 -2.37
CA PHE A 22 12.85 -19.60 -1.29
C PHE A 22 11.49 -19.67 -0.59
N ASP A 23 10.43 -19.94 -1.35
CA ASP A 23 9.08 -20.03 -0.78
C ASP A 23 8.87 -21.38 -0.08
N GLY A 24 9.67 -22.41 -0.40
CA GLY A 24 9.52 -23.78 0.08
C GLY A 24 10.70 -24.25 0.93
N ARG A 25 11.65 -24.97 0.30
CA ARG A 25 12.79 -25.62 0.96
C ARG A 25 13.59 -24.68 1.86
N TYR A 26 13.75 -23.42 1.46
CA TYR A 26 14.54 -22.42 2.18
C TYR A 26 13.68 -21.41 2.95
N TRP A 27 12.36 -21.63 3.07
CA TRP A 27 11.47 -20.71 3.78
C TRP A 27 11.95 -20.38 5.19
N GLY A 28 12.40 -21.38 5.96
CA GLY A 28 12.91 -21.16 7.32
C GLY A 28 14.15 -20.25 7.41
N LYS A 29 14.89 -20.05 6.31
CA LYS A 29 16.01 -19.09 6.22
C LYS A 29 15.61 -17.77 5.54
N ALA A 30 14.56 -17.79 4.72
CA ALA A 30 14.12 -16.67 3.91
C ALA A 30 13.00 -15.85 4.58
N ASN A 31 12.30 -16.41 5.56
CA ASN A 31 11.14 -15.78 6.20
C ASN A 31 11.46 -14.43 6.86
N ASP A 32 12.70 -14.20 7.28
CA ASP A 32 13.14 -12.90 7.81
C ASP A 32 13.04 -11.77 6.77
N PHE A 33 13.07 -12.10 5.47
CA PHE A 33 12.87 -11.14 4.39
C PHE A 33 11.40 -10.91 4.03
N ALA A 34 10.48 -11.75 4.52
CA ALA A 34 9.06 -11.67 4.17
C ALA A 34 8.43 -10.34 4.61
N SER A 35 8.96 -9.69 5.65
CA SER A 35 8.53 -8.35 6.09
C SER A 35 8.94 -7.20 5.16
N SER A 36 9.74 -7.46 4.13
CA SER A 36 10.21 -6.42 3.20
C SER A 36 10.09 -6.82 1.73
N MET A 37 10.09 -8.12 1.42
CA MET A 37 10.05 -8.66 0.05
C MET A 37 8.75 -9.41 -0.27
N SER A 38 7.73 -9.31 0.58
CA SER A 38 6.39 -9.80 0.24
C SER A 38 5.59 -8.78 -0.55
N GLU A 39 4.61 -9.27 -1.30
CA GLU A 39 3.60 -8.44 -1.98
C GLU A 39 2.91 -7.46 -1.01
N PHE A 40 2.58 -7.95 0.20
CA PHE A 40 2.05 -7.13 1.29
C PHE A 40 2.98 -5.95 1.60
N SER A 41 4.27 -6.22 1.77
CA SER A 41 5.24 -5.17 2.10
C SER A 41 5.39 -4.18 0.94
N PHE A 42 5.43 -4.67 -0.29
CA PHE A 42 5.50 -3.83 -1.50
C PHE A 42 4.32 -2.85 -1.57
N ILE A 43 3.09 -3.34 -1.43
CA ILE A 43 1.89 -2.50 -1.44
C ILE A 43 1.86 -1.57 -0.23
N ASN A 44 2.21 -2.05 0.96
CA ASN A 44 2.29 -1.23 2.17
C ASN A 44 3.26 -0.05 2.01
N PHE A 45 4.45 -0.28 1.46
CA PHE A 45 5.42 0.79 1.20
C PHE A 45 4.89 1.80 0.18
N ARG A 46 4.18 1.36 -0.85
CA ARG A 46 3.57 2.27 -1.83
C ARG A 46 2.50 3.14 -1.17
N VAL A 47 1.61 2.54 -0.39
CA VAL A 47 0.59 3.25 0.40
C VAL A 47 1.24 4.28 1.34
N LEU A 48 2.30 3.87 2.06
CA LEU A 48 3.06 4.75 2.94
C LEU A 48 3.64 5.97 2.23
N VAL A 49 4.33 5.76 1.09
CA VAL A 49 4.91 6.86 0.31
C VAL A 49 3.82 7.79 -0.17
N ARG A 50 2.72 7.22 -0.67
CA ARG A 50 1.59 8.01 -1.18
C ARG A 50 0.96 8.86 -0.07
N ILE A 51 0.82 8.35 1.14
CA ILE A 51 0.31 9.09 2.30
C ILE A 51 1.30 10.17 2.78
N LYS A 52 2.60 9.85 2.81
CA LYS A 52 3.63 10.77 3.33
C LYS A 52 3.98 11.90 2.37
N LEU A 53 3.82 11.70 1.07
CA LEU A 53 4.14 12.70 0.06
C LEU A 53 3.35 14.01 0.25
N PRO A 54 2.00 14.02 0.32
CA PRO A 54 1.26 15.26 0.54
C PRO A 54 1.61 15.90 1.90
N LEU A 55 1.82 15.11 2.95
CA LEU A 55 2.28 15.62 4.25
C LEU A 55 3.60 16.37 4.13
N TYR A 56 4.54 15.83 3.35
CA TYR A 56 5.83 16.47 3.10
C TYR A 56 5.67 17.73 2.23
N LEU A 57 4.92 17.65 1.12
CA LEU A 57 4.69 18.77 0.21
C LEU A 57 4.00 19.94 0.91
N SER A 58 3.05 19.67 1.80
CA SER A 58 2.36 20.69 2.59
C SER A 58 3.27 21.53 3.49
N LYS A 59 4.50 21.05 3.74
CA LYS A 59 5.53 21.73 4.57
C LYS A 59 6.56 22.46 3.72
N VAL A 60 6.53 22.31 2.39
CA VAL A 60 7.46 22.96 1.47
C VAL A 60 6.87 24.31 1.05
N PRO A 61 7.46 25.45 1.45
CA PRO A 61 6.87 26.78 1.19
C PRO A 61 6.69 27.12 -0.30
N GLN A 62 7.46 26.47 -1.18
CA GLN A 62 7.40 26.66 -2.63
C GLN A 62 6.18 25.97 -3.28
N VAL A 63 5.61 24.96 -2.62
CA VAL A 63 4.46 24.20 -3.13
C VAL A 63 3.18 24.82 -2.60
N THR A 64 2.62 25.75 -3.37
CA THR A 64 1.42 26.49 -2.95
C THR A 64 0.12 25.73 -3.25
N GLU A 65 0.18 24.69 -4.08
CA GLU A 65 -0.99 23.92 -4.50
C GLU A 65 -1.47 22.93 -3.43
N VAL A 66 -0.58 22.54 -2.51
CA VAL A 66 -0.88 21.63 -1.39
C VAL A 66 -0.91 22.44 -0.09
N PRO A 67 -2.09 22.78 0.46
CA PRO A 67 -2.17 23.52 1.71
C PRO A 67 -1.68 22.69 2.90
N CYS A 68 -1.25 23.36 3.97
CA CYS A 68 -0.94 22.70 5.24
C CYS A 68 -2.18 21.96 5.78
N PHE A 69 -1.97 20.73 6.23
CA PHE A 69 -3.02 19.94 6.87
C PHE A 69 -3.33 20.45 8.27
N SER A 70 -4.59 20.30 8.67
CA SER A 70 -5.00 20.38 10.06
C SER A 70 -4.36 19.26 10.89
N LYS A 71 -4.29 19.44 12.22
CA LYS A 71 -3.81 18.39 13.12
C LYS A 71 -4.62 17.10 13.00
N ASP A 72 -5.92 17.22 12.76
CA ASP A 72 -6.82 16.09 12.60
C ASP A 72 -6.55 15.37 11.27
N GLY A 73 -6.24 16.11 10.20
CA GLY A 73 -5.79 15.56 8.93
C GLY A 73 -4.47 14.78 9.04
N ASP A 74 -3.48 15.34 9.75
CA ASP A 74 -2.21 14.66 10.04
C ASP A 74 -2.43 13.33 10.79
N VAL A 75 -3.24 13.37 11.85
CA VAL A 75 -3.57 12.18 12.66
C VAL A 75 -4.32 11.14 11.82
N TYR A 76 -5.25 11.57 10.97
CA TYR A 76 -6.01 10.68 10.11
C TYR A 76 -5.12 9.97 9.06
N LEU A 77 -4.24 10.71 8.41
CA LEU A 77 -3.28 10.16 7.45
C LEU A 77 -2.34 9.15 8.10
N GLN A 78 -1.85 9.47 9.31
CA GLN A 78 -1.03 8.54 10.09
C GLN A 78 -1.82 7.29 10.49
N PHE A 79 -3.08 7.46 10.91
CA PHE A 79 -3.95 6.35 11.30
C PHE A 79 -4.17 5.36 10.15
N ILE A 80 -4.41 5.83 8.92
CA ILE A 80 -4.57 4.94 7.75
C ILE A 80 -3.35 4.04 7.57
N PHE A 81 -2.16 4.58 7.77
CA PHE A 81 -0.94 3.79 7.69
C PHE A 81 -0.83 2.80 8.86
N ASP A 82 -1.10 3.24 10.09
CA ASP A 82 -0.92 2.41 11.28
C ASP A 82 -1.87 1.20 11.32
N VAL A 83 -3.05 1.31 10.70
CA VAL A 83 -4.04 0.22 10.62
C VAL A 83 -3.99 -0.57 9.31
N PHE A 84 -3.03 -0.29 8.42
CA PHE A 84 -2.92 -0.98 7.14
C PHE A 84 -2.71 -2.48 7.33
N SER A 85 -3.57 -3.28 6.71
CA SER A 85 -3.68 -4.71 6.97
C SER A 85 -3.55 -5.57 5.71
N ILE A 86 -3.44 -6.89 5.92
CA ILE A 86 -3.46 -7.85 4.81
C ILE A 86 -4.78 -7.77 4.03
N ASP A 87 -5.89 -7.48 4.69
CA ASP A 87 -7.19 -7.31 4.03
C ASP A 87 -7.19 -6.10 3.09
N ASP A 88 -6.56 -4.99 3.49
CA ASP A 88 -6.38 -3.83 2.61
C ASP A 88 -5.52 -4.17 1.39
N THR A 89 -4.48 -4.99 1.56
CA THR A 89 -3.65 -5.49 0.45
C THR A 89 -4.47 -6.35 -0.51
N LEU A 90 -5.40 -7.16 0.00
CA LEU A 90 -6.32 -7.94 -0.84
C LEU A 90 -7.27 -7.03 -1.62
N GLU A 91 -7.75 -5.93 -1.03
CA GLU A 91 -8.57 -4.95 -1.75
C GLU A 91 -7.78 -4.25 -2.86
N VAL A 92 -6.55 -3.81 -2.60
CA VAL A 92 -5.68 -3.24 -3.64
C VAL A 92 -5.49 -4.23 -4.80
N ASN A 93 -5.18 -5.49 -4.50
CA ASN A 93 -5.02 -6.54 -5.51
C ASN A 93 -6.30 -6.79 -6.33
N LYS A 94 -7.50 -6.66 -5.72
CA LYS A 94 -8.76 -6.77 -6.47
C LYS A 94 -8.91 -5.64 -7.48
N VAL A 95 -8.57 -4.42 -7.08
CA VAL A 95 -8.63 -3.25 -7.96
C VAL A 95 -7.59 -3.37 -9.08
N GLU A 96 -6.37 -3.82 -8.76
CA GLU A 96 -5.29 -4.03 -9.73
C GLU A 96 -5.69 -4.99 -10.84
N ARG A 97 -6.38 -6.10 -10.52
CA ARG A 97 -6.87 -7.06 -11.53
C ARG A 97 -7.82 -6.44 -12.55
N VAL A 98 -8.53 -5.39 -12.17
CA VAL A 98 -9.45 -4.67 -13.05
C VAL A 98 -8.72 -3.55 -13.80
N ALA A 99 -7.82 -2.84 -13.12
CA ALA A 99 -7.11 -1.67 -13.66
C ALA A 99 -5.86 -2.02 -14.50
N TYR A 100 -5.29 -3.22 -14.31
CA TYR A 100 -4.00 -3.68 -14.85
C TYR A 100 -2.83 -2.72 -14.56
N ASP A 101 -2.92 -1.97 -13.47
CA ASP A 101 -1.98 -0.92 -13.08
C ASP A 101 -1.94 -0.81 -11.55
N ASP A 102 -0.79 -1.15 -10.97
CA ASP A 102 -0.54 -1.19 -9.53
C ASP A 102 -0.48 0.21 -8.90
N VAL A 103 -0.13 1.26 -9.67
CA VAL A 103 -0.13 2.66 -9.22
C VAL A 103 -1.57 3.08 -9.05
N LYS A 104 -2.39 2.84 -10.06
CA LYS A 104 -3.81 3.19 -10.03
C LYS A 104 -4.56 2.41 -8.96
N ALA A 105 -4.24 1.14 -8.75
CA ALA A 105 -4.88 0.33 -7.72
C ALA A 105 -4.73 0.97 -6.32
N VAL A 106 -3.53 1.42 -5.98
CA VAL A 106 -3.25 2.13 -4.73
C VAL A 106 -3.95 3.49 -4.70
N GLU A 107 -3.96 4.24 -5.80
CA GLU A 107 -4.67 5.53 -5.87
C GLU A 107 -6.18 5.37 -5.63
N TYR A 108 -6.81 4.37 -6.24
CA TYR A 108 -8.23 4.07 -6.05
C TYR A 108 -8.53 3.63 -4.61
N PHE A 109 -7.70 2.75 -4.05
CA PHE A 109 -7.82 2.34 -2.65
C PHE A 109 -7.76 3.54 -1.70
N LEU A 110 -6.78 4.42 -1.87
CA LEU A 110 -6.62 5.60 -1.03
C LEU A 110 -7.72 6.63 -1.26
N LYS A 111 -8.19 6.80 -2.49
CA LYS A 111 -9.34 7.65 -2.79
C LYS A 111 -10.55 7.25 -1.95
N GLN A 112 -10.88 5.95 -1.88
CA GLN A 112 -11.97 5.45 -1.04
C GLN A 112 -11.75 5.73 0.44
N LYS A 113 -10.51 5.59 0.94
CA LYS A 113 -10.19 5.91 2.34
C LYS A 113 -10.29 7.41 2.64
N PHE A 114 -10.08 8.28 1.67
CA PHE A 114 -10.13 9.74 1.85
C PHE A 114 -11.52 10.35 1.67
N GLU A 115 -12.51 9.63 1.13
CA GLU A 115 -13.84 10.17 0.80
C GLU A 115 -14.51 10.93 1.96
N SER A 116 -14.24 10.55 3.21
CA SER A 116 -14.80 11.20 4.40
C SER A 116 -14.05 12.46 4.87
N GLN A 117 -12.95 12.83 4.22
CA GLN A 117 -12.05 13.92 4.61
C GLN A 117 -11.82 14.91 3.46
N PRO A 118 -12.69 15.94 3.31
CA PRO A 118 -12.63 16.87 2.17
C PRO A 118 -11.30 17.61 2.02
N GLU A 119 -10.64 17.93 3.13
CA GLU A 119 -9.32 18.55 3.16
C GLU A 119 -8.27 17.68 2.44
N ILE A 120 -8.28 16.38 2.74
CA ILE A 120 -7.34 15.40 2.19
C ILE A 120 -7.64 15.12 0.72
N VAL A 121 -8.91 14.95 0.37
CA VAL A 121 -9.33 14.74 -1.03
C VAL A 121 -8.83 15.86 -1.92
N LYS A 122 -8.98 17.11 -1.49
CA LYS A 122 -8.54 18.28 -2.26
C LYS A 122 -7.02 18.29 -2.49
N ALA A 123 -6.24 17.98 -1.45
CA ALA A 123 -4.78 17.89 -1.58
C ALA A 123 -4.35 16.72 -2.47
N TRP A 124 -5.07 15.60 -2.39
CA TRP A 124 -4.78 14.40 -3.17
C TRP A 124 -5.01 14.56 -4.67
N GLU A 125 -6.09 15.25 -5.06
CA GLU A 125 -6.41 15.50 -6.46
C GLU A 125 -5.32 16.33 -7.15
N VAL A 126 -4.79 17.33 -6.45
CA VAL A 126 -3.67 18.15 -6.93
C VAL A 126 -2.42 17.30 -7.15
N GLU A 127 -2.10 16.42 -6.20
CA GLU A 127 -0.90 15.58 -6.26
C GLU A 127 -1.00 14.46 -7.32
N SER A 128 -2.17 13.82 -7.45
CA SER A 128 -2.43 12.85 -8.54
C SER A 128 -2.33 13.49 -9.93
N LEU A 129 -2.83 14.72 -10.09
CA LEU A 129 -2.64 15.48 -11.34
C LEU A 129 -1.16 15.86 -11.55
N ALA A 130 -0.45 16.27 -10.50
CA ALA A 130 0.95 16.66 -10.57
C ALA A 130 1.90 15.48 -10.88
N PHE A 131 1.56 14.25 -10.47
CA PHE A 131 2.38 13.07 -10.80
C PHE A 131 2.07 12.50 -12.20
N SER A 132 0.85 12.72 -12.71
CA SER A 132 0.46 12.37 -14.08
C SER A 132 1.09 13.31 -15.13
N VAL A 133 1.47 14.53 -14.72
CA VAL A 133 2.17 15.51 -15.57
C VAL A 133 3.66 15.54 -15.19
N LYS A 134 4.55 15.21 -16.13
CA LYS A 134 6.02 15.06 -15.99
C LYS A 134 6.84 16.28 -15.48
N HIS A 135 6.33 17.13 -14.60
CA HIS A 135 6.94 18.44 -14.31
C HIS A 135 7.29 18.75 -12.86
N VAL A 136 7.24 17.78 -11.93
CA VAL A 136 7.59 18.08 -10.52
C VAL A 136 9.10 17.95 -10.23
N PHE A 137 9.93 17.43 -11.16
CA PHE A 137 11.38 17.26 -10.94
C PHE A 137 12.28 17.70 -12.10
N THR A 138 11.83 18.67 -12.91
CA THR A 138 12.66 19.36 -13.93
C THR A 138 12.45 20.85 -13.83
#